data_AF-A0A749RMZ0-F1
#
_entry.id   AF-A0A749RMZ0-F1
#
_cell.length_a   1.000
_cell.length_b   1.000
_cell.length_c   1.000
_cell.angle_alpha   90.00
_cell.angle_beta   90.00
_cell.angle_gamma   90.00
#
_symmetry.space_group_name_H-M   'P 1'
#
loop_
_entity.id
_entity.type
_entity.pdbx_description
1 polymer ?
#
loop_
_entity_poly.entity_id
_entity_poly.type
_entity_poly.pdbx_seq_one_letter_code
_entity_poly.pdbx_strand_id
1 'polypeptide(L)'
;EEHYTDTAGFTDHVFALMHLLGFRFAPRIRDLGETKLYVPQGVQAYPTLRPLIGGTLNIKHVRAHWDDILRLASSIKQGTVTASLMLRKLGSYPRQNGLAVALRELGRIERTLFILDWLQSVELRRRVHAGLNKGEARNSLARAVFFNRLGEIRDRSFEQQRYRASGLNLVTAAIVLWNTVYLERATQGLVEAGKPVDGELLQFLSPLGWEHINLTGDYVWRQSRRLEDGKFRPLRMPGKP
;
A
#
# COMPACT_ATOMS: atom_id res chain seq x y z
N GLU A 1 -10.53 -3.71 4.98
CA GLU A 1 -9.40 -2.87 4.52
C GLU A 1 -8.39 -3.76 3.79
N GLU A 2 -7.95 -3.38 2.59
CA GLU A 2 -7.01 -4.17 1.77
C GLU A 2 -5.60 -3.53 1.86
N HIS A 3 -4.58 -4.32 2.18
CA HIS A 3 -3.19 -3.88 2.30
C HIS A 3 -2.37 -4.37 1.11
N TYR A 4 -1.70 -3.44 0.42
CA TYR A 4 -0.91 -3.72 -0.77
C TYR A 4 0.59 -3.67 -0.46
N THR A 5 1.35 -4.61 -0.99
CA THR A 5 2.82 -4.64 -0.93
C THR A 5 3.41 -5.19 -2.22
N ASP A 6 4.67 -4.89 -2.50
CA ASP A 6 5.42 -5.54 -3.57
C ASP A 6 5.88 -6.95 -3.17
N THR A 7 6.32 -7.72 -4.17
CA THR A 7 6.68 -9.15 -4.10
C THR A 7 7.69 -9.45 -2.98
N ALA A 8 8.65 -8.54 -2.74
CA ALA A 8 9.68 -8.71 -1.72
C ALA A 8 9.20 -8.50 -0.27
N GLY A 9 7.98 -7.98 -0.07
CA GLY A 9 7.49 -7.55 1.24
C GLY A 9 6.65 -8.58 2.00
N PHE A 10 6.36 -9.75 1.43
CA PHE A 10 5.47 -10.72 2.07
C PHE A 10 6.18 -11.96 2.63
N THR A 11 5.67 -12.44 3.76
CA THR A 11 6.05 -13.75 4.33
C THR A 11 4.79 -14.49 4.74
N ASP A 12 4.89 -15.81 4.89
CA ASP A 12 3.77 -16.64 5.38
C ASP A 12 3.22 -16.10 6.72
N HIS A 13 4.09 -15.66 7.64
CA HIS A 13 3.66 -15.10 8.92
C HIS A 13 2.81 -13.82 8.77
N VAL A 14 3.11 -12.98 7.76
CA VAL A 14 2.33 -11.78 7.47
C VAL A 14 0.96 -12.15 6.92
N PHE A 15 0.88 -13.10 5.99
CA PHE A 15 -0.40 -13.63 5.50
C PHE A 15 -1.28 -14.14 6.64
N ALA A 16 -0.71 -14.93 7.55
CA ALA A 16 -1.42 -15.45 8.70
C ALA A 16 -1.93 -14.36 9.64
N LEU A 17 -1.07 -13.41 10.03
CA LEU A 17 -1.47 -12.32 10.94
C LEU A 17 -2.51 -11.40 10.33
N MET A 18 -2.37 -11.05 9.05
CA MET A 18 -3.35 -10.19 8.37
C MET A 18 -4.73 -10.84 8.37
N HIS A 19 -4.80 -12.12 8.01
CA HIS A 19 -6.06 -12.88 8.08
C HIS A 19 -6.65 -12.89 9.49
N LEU A 20 -5.86 -13.24 10.51
CA LEU A 20 -6.32 -13.32 11.90
C LEU A 20 -6.80 -11.96 12.45
N LEU A 21 -6.23 -10.86 11.96
CA LEU A 21 -6.61 -9.51 12.35
C LEU A 21 -7.79 -8.96 11.53
N GLY A 22 -8.29 -9.70 10.53
CA GLY A 22 -9.41 -9.30 9.68
C GLY A 22 -9.03 -8.38 8.53
N PHE A 23 -7.74 -8.30 8.18
CA PHE A 23 -7.23 -7.52 7.07
C PHE A 23 -7.04 -8.41 5.83
N ARG A 24 -7.42 -7.90 4.66
CA ARG A 24 -7.11 -8.58 3.41
C ARG A 24 -5.72 -8.16 2.96
N PHE A 25 -4.81 -9.11 2.84
CA PHE A 25 -3.46 -8.87 2.38
C PHE A 25 -3.35 -9.21 0.89
N ALA A 26 -2.95 -8.23 0.08
CA ALA A 26 -2.98 -8.32 -1.36
C ALA A 26 -1.64 -7.89 -1.98
N PRO A 27 -0.60 -8.74 -1.90
CA PRO A 27 0.68 -8.47 -2.52
C PRO A 27 0.59 -8.57 -4.05
N ARG A 28 1.37 -7.75 -4.76
CA ARG A 28 1.62 -7.97 -6.19
C ARG A 28 2.56 -9.16 -6.35
N ILE A 29 2.13 -10.14 -7.16
CA ILE A 29 2.95 -11.30 -7.52
C ILE A 29 3.51 -11.06 -8.92
N ARG A 30 4.83 -10.86 -9.02
CA ARG A 30 5.55 -10.73 -10.31
C ARG A 30 5.87 -12.09 -10.92
N ASP A 31 6.43 -12.99 -10.12
CA ASP A 31 7.02 -14.25 -10.58
C ASP A 31 6.14 -15.46 -10.23
N LEU A 32 5.02 -15.60 -10.97
CA LEU A 32 4.05 -16.66 -10.75
C LEU A 32 4.63 -18.07 -10.91
N GLY A 33 5.58 -18.26 -11.83
CA GLY A 33 6.23 -19.55 -12.07
C GLY A 33 7.07 -20.07 -10.89
N GLU A 34 7.55 -19.16 -10.04
CA GLU A 34 8.32 -19.51 -8.85
C GLU A 34 7.44 -19.70 -7.60
N THR A 35 6.17 -19.31 -7.72
CA THR A 35 5.25 -19.30 -6.59
C THR A 35 4.80 -20.71 -6.25
N LYS A 36 4.95 -21.10 -4.98
CA LYS A 36 4.61 -22.43 -4.49
C LYS A 36 3.26 -22.46 -3.76
N LEU A 37 2.39 -23.37 -4.19
CA LEU A 37 1.11 -23.71 -3.56
C LEU A 37 1.32 -24.81 -2.51
N TYR A 38 0.52 -24.76 -1.45
CA TYR A 38 0.54 -25.75 -0.37
C TYR A 38 -0.82 -26.40 -0.23
N VAL A 39 -0.84 -27.72 -0.21
CA VAL A 39 -2.08 -28.50 -0.25
C VAL A 39 -2.28 -29.31 1.04
N PRO A 40 -3.53 -29.54 1.48
CA PRO A 40 -3.80 -30.33 2.68
C PRO A 40 -3.60 -31.84 2.46
N GLN A 41 -3.76 -32.30 1.22
CA GLN A 41 -3.59 -33.70 0.80
C GLN A 41 -2.26 -33.90 0.08
N GLY A 42 -1.88 -35.15 -0.20
CA GLY A 42 -0.68 -35.44 -0.97
C GLY A 42 -0.72 -34.83 -2.38
N VAL A 43 0.45 -34.52 -2.93
CA VAL A 43 0.63 -33.90 -4.27
C VAL A 43 -0.11 -34.67 -5.38
N GLN A 44 -0.27 -35.99 -5.22
CA GLN A 44 -0.94 -36.87 -6.18
C GLN A 44 -2.43 -36.55 -6.38
N ALA A 45 -3.08 -35.89 -5.43
CA ALA A 45 -4.47 -35.47 -5.56
C ALA A 45 -4.67 -34.35 -6.61
N TYR A 46 -3.59 -33.70 -7.05
CA TYR A 46 -3.64 -32.52 -7.92
C TYR A 46 -2.64 -32.63 -9.10
N PRO A 47 -2.84 -33.56 -10.05
CA PRO A 47 -1.88 -33.83 -11.12
C PRO A 47 -1.57 -32.60 -11.98
N THR A 48 -2.57 -31.78 -12.30
CA THR A 48 -2.40 -30.57 -13.13
C THR A 48 -1.62 -29.46 -12.43
N LEU A 49 -1.72 -29.35 -11.10
CA LEU A 49 -1.06 -28.31 -10.31
C LEU A 49 0.30 -28.76 -9.75
N ARG A 50 0.71 -30.00 -10.01
CA ARG A 50 1.94 -30.60 -9.49
C ARG A 50 3.20 -29.72 -9.64
N PRO A 51 3.44 -29.01 -10.77
CA PRO A 51 4.61 -28.13 -10.91
C PRO A 51 4.60 -26.93 -9.94
N LEU A 52 3.41 -26.48 -9.55
CA LEU A 52 3.20 -25.34 -8.65
C LEU A 52 3.16 -25.74 -7.18
N ILE A 53 2.98 -27.03 -6.86
CA ILE A 53 2.91 -27.49 -5.47
C ILE A 53 4.32 -27.55 -4.85
N GLY A 54 4.53 -26.80 -3.77
CA GLY A 54 5.78 -26.80 -3.01
C GLY A 54 5.79 -27.74 -1.79
N GLY A 55 4.64 -28.28 -1.40
CA GLY A 55 4.55 -29.22 -0.29
C GLY A 55 3.15 -29.37 0.27
N THR A 56 3.07 -30.13 1.37
CA THR A 56 1.83 -30.39 2.10
C THR A 56 1.77 -29.54 3.37
N LEU A 57 0.55 -29.24 3.81
CA LEU A 57 0.28 -28.47 5.03
C LEU A 57 0.30 -29.37 6.26
N ASN A 58 0.95 -28.94 7.34
CA ASN A 58 0.89 -29.64 8.63
C ASN A 58 -0.27 -29.12 9.49
N ILE A 59 -1.50 -29.52 9.12
CA ILE A 59 -2.73 -29.11 9.83
C ILE A 59 -2.72 -29.56 11.30
N LYS A 60 -2.11 -30.71 11.61
CA LYS A 60 -2.01 -31.21 12.99
C LYS A 60 -1.23 -30.24 13.87
N HIS A 61 -0.14 -29.68 13.36
CA HIS A 61 0.68 -28.71 14.09
C HIS A 61 -0.05 -27.38 14.30
N VAL A 62 -0.82 -26.93 13.30
CA VAL A 62 -1.68 -25.74 13.46
C VAL A 62 -2.70 -25.94 14.57
N ARG A 63 -3.36 -27.10 14.60
CA ARG A 63 -4.34 -27.45 15.65
C ARG A 63 -3.70 -27.52 17.04
N ALA A 64 -2.51 -28.10 17.15
CA ALA A 64 -1.79 -28.22 18.43
C ALA A 64 -1.40 -26.87 19.05
N HIS A 65 -1.22 -25.83 18.23
CA HIS A 65 -0.84 -24.48 18.66
C HIS A 65 -1.95 -23.43 18.44
N TRP A 66 -3.19 -23.87 18.24
CA TRP A 66 -4.28 -22.97 17.87
C TRP A 66 -4.55 -21.89 18.92
N ASP A 67 -4.57 -22.28 20.20
CA ASP A 67 -4.79 -21.35 21.31
C ASP A 67 -3.68 -20.29 21.41
N ASP A 68 -2.43 -20.68 21.14
CA ASP A 68 -1.30 -19.75 21.10
C ASP A 68 -1.41 -18.75 19.93
N ILE A 69 -1.87 -19.21 18.76
CA ILE A 69 -2.13 -18.35 17.60
C ILE A 69 -3.22 -17.32 17.95
N LEU A 70 -4.33 -17.76 18.55
CA LEU A 70 -5.43 -16.88 18.95
C LEU A 70 -4.98 -15.87 20.01
N ARG A 71 -4.19 -16.32 21.00
CA ARG A 71 -3.62 -15.45 22.03
C ARG A 71 -2.70 -14.38 21.43
N LEU A 72 -1.86 -14.76 20.47
CA LEU A 72 -1.00 -13.83 19.74
C LEU A 72 -1.83 -12.77 19.01
N ALA A 73 -2.80 -13.19 18.20
CA ALA A 73 -3.66 -12.29 17.44
C ALA A 73 -4.45 -11.35 18.36
N SER A 74 -4.99 -11.88 19.46
CA SER A 74 -5.75 -11.10 20.45
C SER A 74 -4.87 -10.07 21.16
N SER A 75 -3.64 -10.44 21.54
CA SER A 75 -2.69 -9.52 22.19
C SER A 75 -2.29 -8.36 21.27
N ILE A 76 -2.16 -8.62 19.97
CA ILE A 76 -1.93 -7.56 18.97
C ILE A 76 -3.18 -6.68 18.83
N LYS A 77 -4.36 -7.29 18.68
CA LYS A 77 -5.63 -6.57 18.49
C LYS A 77 -5.99 -5.68 19.69
N GLN A 78 -5.64 -6.10 20.90
CA GLN A 78 -5.84 -5.32 22.14
C GLN A 78 -4.75 -4.26 22.36
N GLY A 79 -3.69 -4.23 21.54
CA GLY A 79 -2.59 -3.27 21.69
C GLY A 79 -1.59 -3.59 22.80
N THR A 80 -1.70 -4.75 23.46
CA THR A 80 -0.76 -5.22 24.50
C THR A 80 0.65 -5.37 23.94
N VAL A 81 0.76 -5.77 22.67
CA VAL A 81 2.03 -5.87 21.92
C VAL A 81 1.85 -5.37 20.50
N THR A 82 2.90 -4.81 19.90
CA THR A 82 2.86 -4.40 18.49
C THR A 82 3.11 -5.58 17.55
N ALA A 83 2.44 -5.61 16.40
CA ALA A 83 2.64 -6.65 15.38
C ALA A 83 4.10 -6.72 14.89
N SER A 84 4.75 -5.56 14.73
CA SER A 84 6.16 -5.48 14.30
C SER A 84 7.11 -6.11 15.30
N LEU A 85 6.88 -5.94 16.60
CA LEU A 85 7.67 -6.57 17.66
C LEU A 85 7.51 -8.09 17.63
N MET A 86 6.28 -8.59 17.50
CA MET A 86 6.02 -10.03 17.47
C MET A 86 6.59 -10.69 16.21
N LEU A 87 6.42 -10.08 15.04
CA LEU A 87 7.01 -10.58 13.79
C LEU A 87 8.54 -10.64 13.87
N ARG A 88 9.18 -9.62 14.45
CA ARG A 88 10.64 -9.62 14.68
C ARG A 88 11.08 -10.77 15.60
N LYS A 89 10.31 -11.03 16.66
CA LYS A 89 10.60 -12.13 17.62
C LYS A 89 10.34 -13.51 17.03
N LEU A 90 9.31 -13.68 16.20
CA LEU A 90 9.03 -14.95 15.51
C LEU A 90 10.06 -15.20 14.40
N GLY A 91 10.55 -14.14 13.76
CA GLY A 91 11.55 -14.19 12.71
C GLY A 91 12.98 -14.51 13.17
N SER A 92 13.31 -14.31 14.46
CA SER A 92 14.67 -14.55 14.97
C SER A 92 15.02 -16.03 15.15
N TYR A 93 14.07 -16.89 15.55
CA TYR A 93 14.30 -18.34 15.71
C TYR A 93 13.13 -19.21 15.21
N PRO A 94 12.81 -19.16 13.90
CA PRO A 94 11.57 -19.73 13.39
C PRO A 94 11.55 -21.26 13.31
N ARG A 95 12.70 -21.94 13.41
CA ARG A 95 12.76 -23.43 13.40
C ARG A 95 12.65 -24.05 14.80
N GLN A 96 12.91 -23.27 15.84
CA GLN A 96 12.89 -23.73 17.24
C GLN A 96 11.59 -23.32 17.96
N ASN A 97 10.76 -22.48 17.33
CA ASN A 97 9.52 -21.99 17.91
C ASN A 97 8.30 -22.66 17.27
N GLY A 98 7.61 -23.51 18.03
CA GLY A 98 6.41 -24.22 17.58
C GLY A 98 5.29 -23.29 17.10
N LEU A 99 5.11 -22.13 17.75
CA LEU A 99 4.14 -21.12 17.33
C LEU A 99 4.54 -20.46 16.01
N ALA A 100 5.82 -20.18 15.78
CA ALA A 100 6.28 -19.62 14.51
C ALA A 100 6.03 -20.62 13.35
N VAL A 101 6.29 -21.90 13.59
CA VAL A 101 6.00 -22.96 12.61
C VAL A 101 4.49 -23.05 12.34
N ALA A 102 3.66 -23.05 13.38
CA ALA A 102 2.20 -23.11 13.24
C ALA A 102 1.65 -21.89 12.47
N LEU A 103 2.15 -20.69 12.79
CA LEU A 103 1.77 -19.45 12.10
C LEU A 103 2.22 -19.45 10.63
N ARG A 104 3.38 -20.02 10.33
CA ARG A 104 3.83 -20.22 8.94
C ARG A 104 2.90 -21.17 8.18
N GLU A 105 2.50 -22.29 8.78
CA GLU A 105 1.57 -23.24 8.14
C GLU A 105 0.21 -22.59 7.85
N LEU A 106 -0.33 -21.82 8.78
CA LEU A 106 -1.53 -21.01 8.55
C LEU A 106 -1.32 -20.00 7.42
N GLY A 107 -0.17 -19.34 7.41
CA GLY A 107 0.23 -18.40 6.36
C GLY A 107 0.30 -19.01 4.97
N ARG A 108 0.75 -20.27 4.88
CA ARG A 108 0.79 -21.02 3.62
C ARG A 108 -0.61 -21.31 3.07
N ILE A 109 -1.60 -21.51 3.94
CA ILE A 109 -3.01 -21.67 3.55
C ILE A 109 -3.50 -20.37 2.91
N GLU A 110 -3.42 -19.27 3.65
CA GLU A 110 -3.89 -17.95 3.20
C GLU A 110 -3.17 -17.50 1.94
N ARG A 111 -1.85 -17.70 1.86
CA ARG A 111 -1.09 -17.41 0.64
C ARG A 111 -1.57 -18.26 -0.54
N THR A 112 -1.80 -19.56 -0.34
CA THR A 112 -2.27 -20.44 -1.41
C THR A 112 -3.65 -19.99 -1.92
N LEU A 113 -4.58 -19.68 -1.02
CA LEU A 113 -5.90 -19.15 -1.38
C LEU A 113 -5.77 -17.83 -2.15
N PHE A 114 -4.94 -16.91 -1.67
CA PHE A 114 -4.69 -15.65 -2.37
C PHE A 114 -4.11 -15.86 -3.78
N ILE A 115 -3.17 -16.79 -3.96
CA ILE A 115 -2.59 -17.08 -5.29
C ILE A 115 -3.65 -17.65 -6.23
N LEU A 116 -4.53 -18.53 -5.74
CA LEU A 116 -5.63 -19.07 -6.54
C LEU A 116 -6.59 -17.96 -6.98
N ASP A 117 -6.98 -17.07 -6.07
CA ASP A 117 -7.77 -15.87 -6.39
C ASP A 117 -7.03 -14.97 -7.40
N TRP A 118 -5.72 -14.79 -7.20
CA TRP A 118 -4.87 -13.97 -8.06
C TRP A 118 -4.78 -14.53 -9.48
N LEU A 119 -4.77 -15.85 -9.66
CA LEU A 119 -4.77 -16.48 -10.98
C LEU A 119 -6.13 -16.30 -11.68
N GLN A 120 -7.23 -16.43 -10.94
CA GLN A 120 -8.58 -16.45 -11.50
C GLN A 120 -9.16 -15.06 -11.77
N SER A 121 -8.87 -14.06 -10.92
CA SER A 121 -9.51 -12.74 -11.02
C SER A 121 -8.59 -11.68 -11.64
N VAL A 122 -8.99 -11.18 -12.82
CA VAL A 122 -8.37 -10.01 -13.45
C VAL A 122 -8.60 -8.75 -12.62
N GLU A 123 -9.78 -8.65 -12.00
CA GLU A 123 -10.22 -7.51 -11.20
C GLU A 123 -9.35 -7.36 -9.96
N LEU A 124 -9.02 -8.47 -9.28
CA LEU A 124 -8.09 -8.47 -8.15
C LEU A 124 -6.73 -7.92 -8.57
N ARG A 125 -6.19 -8.39 -9.71
CA ARG A 125 -4.90 -7.91 -10.23
C ARG A 125 -4.94 -6.41 -10.51
N ARG A 126 -6.00 -5.93 -11.17
CA ARG A 126 -6.20 -4.49 -11.46
C ARG A 126 -6.26 -3.66 -10.17
N ARG A 127 -7.02 -4.11 -9.16
CA ARG A 127 -7.12 -3.40 -7.87
C ARG A 127 -5.78 -3.33 -7.15
N VAL A 128 -5.02 -4.43 -7.10
CA VAL A 128 -3.68 -4.45 -6.49
C VAL A 128 -2.71 -3.53 -7.23
N HIS A 129 -2.70 -3.56 -8.56
CA HIS A 129 -1.89 -2.64 -9.36
C HIS A 129 -2.27 -1.17 -9.10
N ALA A 130 -3.56 -0.84 -9.09
CA ALA A 130 -4.02 0.51 -8.78
C ALA A 130 -3.63 0.94 -7.36
N GLY A 131 -3.75 0.04 -6.38
CA GLY A 131 -3.33 0.27 -5.00
C GLY A 131 -1.84 0.58 -4.87
N LEU A 132 -0.98 -0.18 -5.56
CA LEU A 132 0.46 0.07 -5.59
C LEU A 132 0.82 1.36 -6.33
N ASN A 133 0.17 1.65 -7.46
CA ASN A 133 0.39 2.87 -8.21
C ASN A 133 0.09 4.12 -7.36
N LYS A 134 -0.88 4.08 -6.45
CA LYS A 134 -1.12 5.17 -5.49
C LYS A 134 0.08 5.43 -4.58
N GLY A 135 0.68 4.36 -4.05
CA GLY A 135 1.89 4.45 -3.22
C GLY A 135 3.09 4.97 -4.00
N GLU A 136 3.29 4.48 -5.22
CA GLU A 136 4.36 4.93 -6.12
C GLU A 136 4.18 6.39 -6.52
N ALA A 137 2.98 6.82 -6.89
CA ALA A 137 2.68 8.21 -7.23
C ALA A 137 2.95 9.15 -6.05
N ARG A 138 2.57 8.75 -4.82
CA ARG A 138 2.91 9.51 -3.61
C ARG A 138 4.42 9.61 -3.40
N ASN A 139 5.15 8.50 -3.59
CA ASN A 139 6.61 8.49 -3.45
C ASN A 139 7.28 9.36 -4.52
N SER A 140 6.77 9.35 -5.76
CA SER A 140 7.24 10.21 -6.84
C SER A 140 6.99 11.69 -6.56
N LEU A 141 5.80 12.04 -6.06
CA LEU A 141 5.51 13.40 -5.59
C LEU A 141 6.46 13.82 -4.46
N ALA A 142 6.65 12.97 -3.44
CA ALA A 142 7.54 13.25 -2.33
C ALA A 142 8.99 13.46 -2.80
N ARG A 143 9.47 12.67 -3.78
CA ARG A 143 10.79 12.86 -4.41
C ARG A 143 10.88 14.16 -5.19
N ALA A 144 9.83 14.54 -5.92
CA ALA A 144 9.80 15.79 -6.66
C ALA A 144 9.84 17.01 -5.72
N VAL A 145 9.09 16.96 -4.61
CA VAL A 145 9.16 17.99 -3.56
C VAL A 145 10.52 17.98 -2.86
N PHE A 146 11.07 16.80 -2.62
CA PHE A 146 12.37 16.59 -1.97
C PHE A 146 13.53 16.49 -3.00
N PHE A 147 13.58 17.44 -3.94
CA PHE A 147 14.52 17.42 -5.06
C PHE A 147 15.99 17.66 -4.66
N ASN A 148 16.24 18.42 -3.59
CA ASN A 148 17.59 18.74 -3.14
C ASN A 148 18.26 17.55 -2.42
N ARG A 149 19.57 17.40 -2.62
CA ARG A 149 20.39 16.31 -2.04
C ARG A 149 19.93 14.90 -2.45
N LEU A 150 19.45 14.72 -3.68
CA LEU A 150 19.02 13.42 -4.22
C LEU A 150 17.92 12.73 -3.40
N GLY A 151 17.14 13.50 -2.65
CA GLY A 151 16.11 12.94 -1.78
C GLY A 151 16.66 12.30 -0.50
N GLU A 152 17.91 12.55 -0.12
CA GLU A 152 18.53 12.00 1.09
C GLU A 152 18.47 12.94 2.30
N ILE A 153 18.05 12.39 3.44
CA ILE A 153 18.10 13.09 4.72
C ILE A 153 19.48 12.87 5.34
N ARG A 154 20.41 13.80 5.10
CA ARG A 154 21.78 13.79 5.64
C ARG A 154 21.96 14.57 6.95
N ASP A 155 20.88 14.88 7.66
CA ASP A 155 20.98 15.67 8.89
C ASP A 155 21.56 14.84 10.04
N ARG A 156 22.39 15.48 10.87
CA ARG A 156 23.19 14.78 11.88
C ARG A 156 22.36 14.33 13.09
N SER A 157 21.34 15.10 13.48
CA SER A 157 20.50 14.76 14.63
C SER A 157 19.17 14.16 14.20
N PHE A 158 18.68 13.20 14.99
CA PHE A 158 17.37 12.58 14.79
C PHE A 158 16.23 13.62 14.76
N GLU A 159 16.34 14.68 15.57
CA GLU A 159 15.37 15.76 15.62
C GLU A 159 15.29 16.53 14.29
N GLN A 160 16.44 16.87 13.69
CA GLN A 160 16.48 17.53 12.39
C GLN A 160 15.93 16.64 11.27
N GLN A 161 16.25 15.34 11.30
CA GLN A 161 15.67 14.36 10.37
C GLN A 161 14.14 14.32 10.49
N ARG A 162 13.62 14.34 11.72
CA ARG A 162 12.18 14.36 12.01
C ARG A 162 11.51 15.64 11.50
N TYR A 163 12.11 16.81 11.72
CA TYR A 163 11.55 18.08 11.22
C TYR A 163 11.49 18.10 9.69
N ARG A 164 12.56 17.65 9.03
CA ARG A 164 12.59 17.56 7.56
C ARG A 164 11.54 16.59 7.03
N ALA A 165 11.42 15.40 7.61
CA ALA A 165 10.39 14.43 7.22
C ALA A 165 8.96 14.99 7.43
N SER A 166 8.75 15.70 8.53
CA SER A 166 7.46 16.32 8.84
C SER A 166 7.13 17.46 7.85
N GLY A 167 8.10 18.31 7.52
CA GLY A 167 7.95 19.38 6.53
C GLY A 167 7.66 18.84 5.13
N LEU A 168 8.35 17.77 4.71
CA LEU A 168 8.07 17.09 3.45
C LEU A 168 6.63 16.55 3.41
N ASN A 169 6.19 15.91 4.48
CA ASN A 169 4.82 15.41 4.58
C ASN A 169 3.79 16.55 4.53
N LEU A 170 4.06 17.67 5.20
CA LEU A 170 3.19 18.85 5.17
C LEU A 170 3.03 19.42 3.76
N VAL A 171 4.13 19.65 3.05
CA VAL A 171 4.10 20.20 1.68
C VAL A 171 3.42 19.23 0.71
N THR A 172 3.73 17.94 0.82
CA THR A 172 3.09 16.89 0.01
C THR A 172 1.57 16.87 0.24
N ALA A 173 1.13 16.92 1.50
CA ALA A 173 -0.29 16.96 1.85
C ALA A 173 -0.97 18.24 1.35
N ALA A 174 -0.29 19.39 1.42
CA ALA A 174 -0.81 20.65 0.91
C ALA A 174 -1.02 20.62 -0.61
N ILE A 175 -0.09 20.02 -1.37
CA ILE A 175 -0.23 19.80 -2.82
C ILE A 175 -1.44 18.91 -3.11
N VAL A 176 -1.57 17.78 -2.42
CA VAL A 176 -2.69 16.85 -2.60
C VAL A 176 -4.03 17.53 -2.30
N LEU A 177 -4.10 18.32 -1.21
CA LEU A 177 -5.29 19.08 -0.85
C LEU A 177 -5.63 20.10 -1.94
N TRP A 178 -4.64 20.88 -2.39
CA TRP A 178 -4.82 21.84 -3.47
C TRP A 178 -5.37 21.17 -4.73
N ASN A 179 -4.74 20.08 -5.17
CA ASN A 179 -5.17 19.35 -6.35
C ASN A 179 -6.59 18.80 -6.22
N THR A 180 -6.95 18.25 -5.05
CA THR A 180 -8.30 17.73 -4.80
C THR A 180 -9.35 18.82 -5.00
N VAL A 181 -9.13 19.99 -4.38
CA VAL A 181 -10.04 21.15 -4.48
C VAL A 181 -10.13 21.67 -5.92
N TYR A 182 -9.00 21.78 -6.63
CA TYR A 182 -9.00 22.34 -7.98
C TYR A 182 -9.47 21.34 -9.04
N LEU A 183 -9.32 20.03 -8.84
CA LEU A 183 -9.91 19.02 -9.70
C LEU A 183 -11.44 19.08 -9.62
N GLU A 184 -12.02 19.16 -8.43
CA GLU A 184 -13.46 19.36 -8.24
C GLU A 184 -13.95 20.61 -9.00
N ARG A 185 -13.30 21.76 -8.77
CA ARG A 185 -13.67 23.00 -9.46
C ARG A 185 -13.48 22.93 -10.97
N ALA A 186 -12.44 22.27 -11.45
CA ALA A 186 -12.23 22.08 -12.88
C ALA A 186 -13.33 21.20 -13.50
N THR A 187 -13.74 20.13 -12.82
CA THR A 187 -14.86 19.29 -13.29
C THR A 187 -16.17 20.06 -13.33
N GLN A 188 -16.46 20.86 -12.30
CA GLN A 188 -17.64 21.72 -12.27
C GLN A 188 -17.62 22.78 -13.37
N GLY A 189 -16.48 23.45 -13.57
CA GLY A 189 -16.31 24.44 -14.64
C GLY A 189 -16.45 23.85 -16.04
N LEU A 190 -16.11 22.57 -16.26
CA LEU A 190 -16.36 21.88 -17.53
C LEU A 190 -17.86 21.64 -17.76
N VAL A 191 -18.58 21.19 -16.72
CA VAL A 191 -20.03 20.99 -16.78
C VAL A 191 -20.75 22.30 -17.07
N GLU A 192 -20.38 23.38 -16.37
CA GLU A 192 -20.92 24.73 -16.59
C GLU A 192 -20.65 25.26 -18.01
N ALA A 193 -19.51 24.88 -18.61
CA ALA A 193 -19.16 25.21 -19.99
C ALA A 193 -19.84 24.30 -21.04
N GLY A 194 -20.80 23.47 -20.63
CA GLY A 194 -21.54 22.56 -21.53
C GLY A 194 -20.73 21.35 -22.00
N LYS A 195 -19.60 21.04 -21.34
CA LYS A 195 -18.82 19.83 -21.61
C LYS A 195 -19.21 18.75 -20.59
N PRO A 196 -19.99 17.72 -20.99
CA PRO A 196 -20.41 16.68 -20.06
C PRO A 196 -19.19 15.95 -19.48
N VAL A 197 -19.17 15.80 -18.16
CA VAL A 197 -18.15 15.02 -17.44
C VAL A 197 -18.82 13.73 -16.98
N ASP A 198 -18.28 12.60 -17.39
CA ASP A 198 -18.73 11.30 -16.92
C ASP A 198 -18.26 11.07 -15.47
N GLY A 199 -19.23 10.92 -14.56
CA GLY A 199 -18.97 10.68 -13.14
C GLY A 199 -18.23 9.37 -12.89
N GLU A 200 -18.40 8.36 -13.76
CA GLU A 200 -17.67 7.09 -13.64
C GLU A 200 -16.17 7.27 -13.85
N LEU A 201 -15.75 8.31 -14.58
CA LEU A 201 -14.33 8.56 -14.82
C LEU A 201 -13.62 9.24 -13.65
N LEU A 202 -14.36 9.86 -12.72
CA LEU A 202 -13.80 10.55 -11.56
C LEU A 202 -13.00 9.61 -10.66
N GLN A 203 -13.37 8.32 -10.61
CA GLN A 203 -12.65 7.31 -9.82
C GLN A 203 -11.20 7.07 -10.30
N PHE A 204 -10.89 7.47 -11.54
CA PHE A 204 -9.55 7.33 -12.13
C PHE A 204 -8.70 8.60 -11.98
N LEU A 205 -9.26 9.69 -11.46
CA LEU A 205 -8.49 10.90 -11.16
C LEU A 205 -7.60 10.69 -9.94
N SER A 206 -6.38 11.21 -10.04
CA SER A 206 -5.42 11.18 -8.93
C SER A 206 -5.05 12.61 -8.53
N PRO A 207 -5.23 13.01 -7.26
CA PRO A 207 -4.79 14.31 -6.77
C PRO A 207 -3.27 14.37 -6.59
N LEU A 208 -2.55 13.31 -6.95
CA LEU A 208 -1.10 13.22 -6.78
C LEU A 208 -0.32 13.78 -7.96
N GLY A 209 -0.91 14.31 -9.03
CA GLY A 209 -0.16 14.94 -10.13
C GLY A 209 0.48 16.27 -9.72
N TRP A 210 1.69 16.58 -10.19
CA TRP A 210 2.39 17.83 -9.82
C TRP A 210 3.03 18.59 -10.98
N GLU A 211 2.85 18.13 -12.23
CA GLU A 211 3.45 18.76 -13.41
C GLU A 211 3.01 20.22 -13.61
N HIS A 212 1.83 20.60 -13.10
CA HIS A 212 1.31 21.96 -13.12
C HIS A 212 1.83 22.85 -11.97
N ILE A 213 2.62 22.31 -11.05
CA ILE A 213 3.16 23.01 -9.88
C ILE A 213 4.64 23.27 -10.11
N ASN A 214 5.05 24.53 -10.02
CA ASN A 214 6.45 24.87 -10.07
C ASN A 214 7.10 24.59 -8.70
N LEU A 215 7.97 23.57 -8.64
CA LEU A 215 8.71 23.15 -7.44
C LEU A 215 10.12 23.73 -7.37
N THR A 216 10.60 24.38 -8.44
CA THR A 216 11.95 24.94 -8.54
C THR A 216 11.94 26.36 -9.11
N GLY A 217 13.03 27.09 -8.90
CA GLY A 217 13.18 28.48 -9.35
C GLY A 217 12.69 29.51 -8.31
N ASP A 218 12.46 30.73 -8.79
CA ASP A 218 12.23 31.88 -7.91
C ASP A 218 10.74 32.05 -7.55
N TYR A 219 10.47 32.06 -6.25
CA TYR A 219 9.14 32.27 -5.71
C TYR A 219 8.89 33.76 -5.45
N VAL A 220 8.26 34.45 -6.40
CA VAL A 220 7.87 35.85 -6.23
C VAL A 220 6.50 35.96 -5.55
N TRP A 221 6.51 36.25 -4.26
CA TRP A 221 5.30 36.46 -3.46
C TRP A 221 4.78 37.89 -3.63
N ARG A 222 3.84 38.09 -4.57
CA ARG A 222 3.15 39.38 -4.69
C ARG A 222 2.14 39.55 -3.56
N GLN A 223 2.51 40.32 -2.53
CA GLN A 223 1.67 40.57 -1.34
C GLN A 223 0.30 41.21 -1.66
N SER A 224 0.15 41.86 -2.83
CA SER A 224 -1.08 42.54 -3.26
C SER A 224 -2.20 41.61 -3.78
N ARG A 225 -1.96 40.30 -3.90
CA ARG A 225 -2.98 39.30 -4.28
C ARG A 225 -3.25 38.33 -3.13
N ARG A 226 -3.69 38.85 -1.98
CA ARG A 226 -4.33 37.98 -0.97
C ARG A 226 -5.69 37.55 -1.51
N LEU A 227 -5.91 36.24 -1.59
CA LEU A 227 -7.24 35.69 -1.79
C LEU A 227 -8.02 35.94 -0.51
N GLU A 228 -9.26 36.40 -0.65
CA GLU A 228 -10.18 36.46 0.49
C GLU A 228 -10.54 35.05 0.95
N ASP A 229 -10.97 34.92 2.21
CA ASP A 229 -11.37 33.64 2.79
C ASP A 229 -12.50 33.01 1.96
N GLY A 230 -12.35 31.72 1.67
CA GLY A 230 -13.27 30.97 0.82
C GLY A 230 -13.19 31.29 -0.69
N LYS A 231 -12.37 32.27 -1.11
CA LYS A 231 -12.12 32.52 -2.54
C LYS A 231 -10.97 31.69 -3.06
N PHE A 232 -11.13 31.25 -4.30
CA PHE A 232 -10.14 30.43 -4.99
C PHE A 232 -9.52 31.20 -6.16
N ARG A 233 -8.33 30.76 -6.60
CA ARG A 233 -7.75 31.25 -7.84
C ARG A 233 -8.63 30.86 -9.03
N PRO A 234 -8.69 31.69 -10.08
CA PRO A 234 -9.39 31.34 -11.31
C PRO A 234 -8.71 30.14 -11.97
N LEU A 235 -9.52 29.30 -12.64
CA LEU A 235 -9.02 28.20 -13.46
C LEU A 235 -8.27 28.76 -14.67
N ARG A 236 -7.24 28.03 -15.13
CA ARG A 236 -6.57 28.34 -16.40
C ARG A 236 -7.42 27.78 -17.54
N MET A 237 -7.81 28.63 -18.47
CA MET A 237 -8.49 28.19 -19.69
C MET A 237 -7.47 27.52 -20.63
N PRO A 238 -7.79 26.37 -21.24
CA PRO A 238 -6.92 25.78 -22.26
C PRO A 238 -6.73 26.78 -23.41
N GLY A 239 -5.48 27.16 -23.69
CA GLY A 239 -5.12 28.11 -24.75
C GLY A 239 -4.67 29.51 -24.31
N LYS A 240 -4.59 29.81 -23.00
CA LYS A 240 -3.83 30.96 -22.50
C LYS A 240 -2.56 30.48 -21.78
N PRO A 241 -1.39 31.06 -22.09
CA PRO A 241 -0.12 30.68 -21.47
C PRO A 241 -0.12 30.88 -19.95
#